data_AF-A0A9E4EBE7-F1
#
_entry.id   AF-A0A9E4EBE7-F1
#
_cell.length_a   1.000
_cell.length_b   1.000
_cell.length_c   1.000
_cell.angle_alpha   90.00
_cell.angle_beta   90.00
_cell.angle_gamma   90.00
#
_symmetry.space_group_name_H-M   'P 1'
#
loop_
_entity.id
_entity.type
_entity.pdbx_description
1 polymer ?
#
loop_
_entity_poly.entity_id
_entity_poly.type
_entity_poly.pdbx_seq_one_letter_code
_entity_poly.pdbx_strand_id
1 'polypeptide(L)'
;MVDAVQITDAAFLESPVIFMEPVPKSSVQLQNGLLGGGNIWNVSGDRPSFGYTDREAQRIREYVINRGGFIYMPTHGNTELAMQPALRILRQILPEYHLTTIPHDHEIYNSFYELSGPLRFPVRKIGSTVLHHGPYRQLQGVFIDDRLAVLVDTEAMIHVMDGAVQKPFFGHYQDRNRILDEFAPAAARQLVNIVVYAVTHGNISDYSNYIPANALADGEGDVAPKKAPSAASRL
;
A
#
# COMPACT_ATOMS: atom_id res chain seq x y z
N MET A 1 0.72 -4.38 -14.44
CA MET A 1 1.80 -5.34 -14.15
C MET A 1 2.28 -4.99 -12.77
N VAL A 2 2.17 -5.91 -11.81
CA VAL A 2 2.63 -5.71 -10.44
C VAL A 2 3.85 -6.62 -10.32
N ASP A 3 5.04 -6.03 -10.24
CA ASP A 3 6.27 -6.80 -10.16
C ASP A 3 6.58 -7.13 -8.71
N ALA A 4 6.89 -8.41 -8.46
CA ALA A 4 7.39 -8.83 -7.16
C ALA A 4 8.86 -8.39 -7.04
N VAL A 5 9.08 -7.25 -6.38
CA VAL A 5 10.43 -6.69 -6.19
C VAL A 5 11.06 -7.24 -4.91
N GLN A 6 12.23 -7.86 -5.01
CA GLN A 6 13.02 -8.23 -3.84
C GLN A 6 13.66 -6.98 -3.24
N ILE A 7 13.81 -6.91 -1.91
CA ILE A 7 14.46 -5.75 -1.25
C ILE A 7 15.87 -5.52 -1.80
N THR A 8 16.57 -6.59 -2.19
CA THR A 8 17.91 -6.54 -2.77
C THR A 8 17.96 -6.05 -4.22
N ASP A 9 16.83 -5.98 -4.92
CA ASP A 9 16.75 -5.52 -6.31
C ASP A 9 17.03 -4.02 -6.42
N ALA A 10 17.60 -3.57 -7.54
CA ALA A 10 17.77 -2.16 -7.87
C ALA A 10 16.41 -1.46 -8.02
N ALA A 11 15.42 -2.15 -8.62
CA ALA A 11 14.06 -1.63 -8.83
C ALA A 11 13.35 -1.24 -7.51
N PHE A 12 13.78 -1.78 -6.37
CA PHE A 12 13.27 -1.42 -5.05
C PHE A 12 13.42 0.08 -4.75
N LEU A 13 14.55 0.69 -5.14
CA LEU A 13 14.81 2.11 -4.88
C LEU A 13 14.18 3.04 -5.93
N GLU A 14 13.67 2.47 -7.01
CA GLU A 14 13.08 3.20 -8.15
C GLU A 14 11.54 3.12 -8.17
N SER A 15 10.95 2.33 -7.28
CA SER A 15 9.49 2.19 -7.17
C SER A 15 8.91 3.32 -6.31
N PRO A 16 8.02 4.19 -6.80
CA PRO A 16 7.49 5.29 -5.99
C PRO A 16 6.67 4.83 -4.77
N VAL A 17 6.06 3.66 -4.88
CA VAL A 17 5.25 3.03 -3.84
C VAL A 17 5.61 1.56 -3.70
N ILE A 18 5.73 1.09 -2.46
CA ILE A 18 5.91 -0.32 -2.11
C ILE A 18 4.72 -0.77 -1.27
N PHE A 19 4.14 -1.90 -1.66
CA PHE A 19 3.10 -2.58 -0.91
C PHE A 19 3.78 -3.59 0.01
N MET A 20 3.67 -3.38 1.32
CA MET A 20 4.37 -4.19 2.33
C MET A 20 3.38 -4.76 3.34
N GLU A 21 2.92 -5.99 3.11
CA GLU A 21 2.02 -6.67 4.04
C GLU A 21 2.76 -7.12 5.31
N PRO A 22 2.35 -6.67 6.51
CA PRO A 22 2.91 -7.14 7.77
C PRO A 22 2.23 -8.44 8.19
N VAL A 23 2.90 -9.58 7.99
CA VAL A 23 2.35 -10.90 8.33
C VAL A 23 2.61 -11.30 9.80
N PRO A 24 1.60 -11.72 10.58
CA PRO A 24 1.81 -12.29 11.91
C PRO A 24 2.41 -13.69 11.87
N LYS A 25 3.07 -14.11 12.97
CA LYS A 25 3.75 -15.43 13.06
C LYS A 25 2.81 -16.63 12.83
N SER A 26 1.52 -16.50 13.10
CA SER A 26 0.53 -17.59 13.03
C SER A 26 -0.09 -17.80 11.65
N SER A 27 0.04 -16.84 10.72
CA SER A 27 -0.58 -16.94 9.38
C SER A 27 0.27 -17.72 8.38
N VAL A 28 1.56 -17.95 8.65
CA VAL A 28 2.45 -18.77 7.82
C VAL A 28 1.99 -20.24 7.77
N GLN A 29 1.25 -20.70 8.78
CA GLN A 29 0.85 -22.10 8.90
C GLN A 29 -0.48 -22.44 8.19
N LEU A 30 -1.27 -21.45 7.74
CA LEU A 30 -2.58 -21.65 7.12
C LEU A 30 -2.56 -21.72 5.58
N GLN A 31 -1.42 -21.50 4.93
CA GLN A 31 -1.34 -21.43 3.46
C GLN A 31 -1.01 -22.75 2.75
N ASN A 32 -0.70 -23.83 3.46
CA ASN A 32 -0.38 -25.13 2.82
C ASN A 32 -1.60 -25.96 2.38
N GLY A 33 -2.81 -25.40 2.36
CA GLY A 33 -4.04 -26.21 2.33
C GLY A 33 -4.91 -26.16 1.06
N LEU A 34 -5.18 -25.00 0.46
CA LEU A 34 -6.45 -24.88 -0.29
C LEU A 34 -6.44 -24.04 -1.59
N LEU A 35 -5.31 -23.54 -2.08
CA LEU A 35 -5.27 -22.84 -3.37
C LEU A 35 -4.01 -23.25 -4.15
N GLY A 36 -4.14 -24.27 -5.01
CA GLY A 36 -3.12 -24.73 -5.95
C GLY A 36 -2.95 -23.79 -7.16
N GLY A 37 -2.94 -22.48 -6.93
CA GLY A 37 -2.53 -21.46 -7.90
C GLY A 37 -1.29 -20.77 -7.36
N GLY A 38 -0.23 -20.68 -8.17
CA GLY A 38 1.02 -20.05 -7.77
C GLY A 38 0.79 -18.69 -7.11
N ASN A 39 1.49 -18.46 -6.00
CA ASN A 39 1.39 -17.22 -5.23
C ASN A 39 1.58 -16.02 -6.16
N ILE A 40 0.56 -15.16 -6.27
CA ILE A 40 0.66 -13.86 -6.97
C ILE A 40 1.71 -12.98 -6.24
N TRP A 41 1.98 -13.29 -4.98
CA TRP A 41 3.03 -12.71 -4.14
C TRP A 41 3.95 -13.83 -3.66
N ASN A 42 4.83 -14.29 -4.54
CA ASN A 42 5.83 -15.28 -4.17
C ASN A 42 6.90 -14.58 -3.32
N VAL A 43 6.66 -14.50 -2.01
CA VAL A 43 7.66 -14.09 -1.03
C VAL A 43 8.55 -15.29 -0.71
N SER A 44 9.19 -15.81 -1.77
CA SER A 44 10.14 -16.92 -1.70
C SER A 44 11.44 -16.42 -1.08
N GLY A 45 11.41 -16.23 0.23
CA GLY A 45 12.59 -16.02 1.05
C GLY A 45 12.31 -16.70 2.38
N ASP A 46 13.27 -17.49 2.84
CA ASP A 46 13.33 -17.96 4.22
C ASP A 46 13.39 -16.73 5.13
N ARG A 47 12.25 -16.11 5.41
CA ARG A 47 12.19 -14.99 6.34
C ARG A 47 12.56 -15.55 7.70
N PRO A 48 13.62 -15.06 8.36
CA PRO A 48 13.77 -15.35 9.75
C PRO A 48 12.53 -14.84 10.44
N SER A 49 12.02 -15.63 11.37
CA SER A 49 10.84 -15.40 12.19
C SER A 49 10.93 -14.16 13.12
N PHE A 50 11.77 -13.17 12.76
CA PHE A 50 12.28 -12.09 13.61
C PHE A 50 12.40 -10.70 12.96
N GLY A 51 11.96 -10.49 11.72
CA GLY A 51 12.01 -9.17 11.07
C GLY A 51 13.03 -9.13 9.93
N TYR A 52 13.36 -7.92 9.47
CA TYR A 52 14.36 -7.72 8.41
C TYR A 52 15.78 -7.94 8.95
N THR A 53 16.74 -8.28 8.11
CA THR A 53 18.16 -8.14 8.47
C THR A 53 18.51 -6.65 8.63
N ASP A 54 19.60 -6.32 9.33
CA ASP A 54 20.05 -4.92 9.47
C ASP A 54 20.27 -4.25 8.10
N ARG A 55 20.79 -5.00 7.13
CA ARG A 55 21.00 -4.52 5.76
C ARG A 55 19.67 -4.22 5.05
N GLU A 56 18.69 -5.09 5.15
CA GLU A 56 17.36 -4.88 4.56
C GLU A 56 16.64 -3.72 5.26
N ALA A 57 16.69 -3.66 6.60
CA ALA A 57 16.10 -2.58 7.37
C ALA A 57 16.71 -1.22 6.98
N GLN A 58 18.04 -1.15 6.87
CA GLN A 58 18.74 0.06 6.43
C GLN A 58 18.39 0.44 4.98
N ARG A 59 18.18 -0.54 4.09
CA ARG A 59 17.78 -0.27 2.70
C ARG A 59 16.34 0.24 2.59
N ILE A 60 15.42 -0.34 3.36
CA ILE A 60 14.04 0.19 3.47
C ILE A 60 14.06 1.60 4.05
N ARG A 61 14.91 1.84 5.06
CA ARG A 61 15.08 3.16 5.64
C ARG A 61 15.62 4.18 4.64
N GLU A 62 16.64 3.83 3.85
CA GLU A 62 17.15 4.69 2.75
C GLU A 62 16.03 5.02 1.76
N TYR A 63 15.25 4.01 1.37
CA TYR A 63 14.11 4.18 0.46
C TYR A 63 13.12 5.24 0.97
N VAL A 64 12.69 5.14 2.23
CA VAL A 64 11.68 6.05 2.79
C VAL A 64 12.26 7.44 3.07
N ILE A 65 13.42 7.51 3.73
CA ILE A 65 14.00 8.77 4.23
C ILE A 65 14.74 9.53 3.10
N ASN A 66 15.66 8.85 2.40
CA ASN A 66 16.59 9.52 1.50
C ASN A 66 16.05 9.62 0.07
N ARG A 67 15.29 8.61 -0.39
CA ARG A 67 14.73 8.59 -1.74
C ARG A 67 13.33 9.19 -1.83
N GLY A 68 12.68 9.44 -0.69
CA GLY A 68 11.30 9.93 -0.67
C GLY A 68 10.29 8.88 -1.11
N GLY A 69 10.60 7.60 -0.99
CA GLY A 69 9.67 6.51 -1.28
C GLY A 69 8.47 6.50 -0.33
N PHE A 70 7.40 5.84 -0.76
CA PHE A 70 6.19 5.63 0.02
C PHE A 70 5.97 4.15 0.30
N ILE A 71 5.57 3.80 1.53
CA ILE A 71 5.17 2.42 1.87
C ILE A 71 3.68 2.40 2.22
N TYR A 72 2.92 1.59 1.49
CA TYR A 72 1.55 1.22 1.87
C TYR A 72 1.57 -0.17 2.52
N MET A 73 1.16 -0.26 3.78
CA MET A 73 1.10 -1.50 4.56
C MET A 73 -0.36 -1.98 4.69
N PRO A 74 -0.85 -2.85 3.78
CA PRO A 74 -2.18 -3.43 3.91
C PRO A 74 -2.21 -4.39 5.11
N THR A 75 -3.13 -4.19 6.06
CA THR A 75 -3.33 -5.14 7.17
C THR A 75 -4.45 -6.12 6.88
N HIS A 76 -4.38 -7.32 7.48
CA HIS A 76 -5.36 -8.39 7.28
C HIS A 76 -5.81 -9.00 8.61
N GLY A 77 -7.08 -9.41 8.68
CA GLY A 77 -7.63 -10.01 9.90
C GLY A 77 -7.90 -8.97 11.00
N ASN A 78 -7.85 -9.41 12.26
CA ASN A 78 -8.10 -8.54 13.39
C ASN A 78 -7.11 -7.38 13.40
N THR A 79 -7.62 -6.15 13.36
CA THR A 79 -6.79 -4.94 13.24
C THR A 79 -5.75 -4.85 14.35
N GLU A 80 -6.11 -5.10 15.60
CA GLU A 80 -5.16 -5.02 16.72
C GLU A 80 -4.02 -6.04 16.60
N LEU A 81 -4.32 -7.28 16.21
CA LEU A 81 -3.32 -8.31 15.97
C LEU A 81 -2.45 -7.99 14.74
N ALA A 82 -3.04 -7.46 13.68
CA ALA A 82 -2.34 -7.10 12.45
C ALA A 82 -1.45 -5.86 12.61
N MET A 83 -1.75 -4.98 13.56
CA MET A 83 -0.90 -3.84 13.90
C MET A 83 0.39 -4.24 14.63
N GLN A 84 0.42 -5.36 15.35
CA GLN A 84 1.62 -5.81 16.06
C GLN A 84 2.84 -6.04 15.14
N PRO A 85 2.75 -6.79 14.02
CA PRO A 85 3.86 -6.91 13.08
C PRO A 85 4.21 -5.57 12.40
N ALA A 86 3.22 -4.73 12.07
CA ALA A 86 3.47 -3.40 11.50
C ALA A 86 4.32 -2.52 12.43
N LEU A 87 3.92 -2.42 13.71
CA LEU A 87 4.66 -1.67 14.73
C LEU A 87 6.09 -2.20 14.93
N ARG A 88 6.27 -3.53 14.87
CA ARG A 88 7.60 -4.14 14.99
C ARG A 88 8.50 -3.76 13.82
N ILE A 89 7.97 -3.86 12.59
CA ILE A 89 8.68 -3.45 11.38
C ILE A 89 9.05 -1.98 11.47
N LEU A 90 8.10 -1.10 11.78
CA LEU A 90 8.32 0.34 11.87
C LEU A 90 9.38 0.71 12.93
N ARG A 91 9.36 0.08 14.10
CA ARG A 91 10.42 0.26 15.12
C ARG A 91 11.80 -0.18 14.63
N GLN A 92 11.86 -1.13 13.71
CA GLN A 92 13.13 -1.60 13.16
C GLN A 92 13.66 -0.63 12.08
N ILE A 93 12.81 -0.13 11.18
CA ILE A 93 13.23 0.68 10.03
C ILE A 93 13.26 2.19 10.31
N LEU A 94 12.38 2.67 11.20
CA LEU A 94 12.13 4.08 11.50
C LEU A 94 11.96 4.30 13.02
N PRO A 95 12.94 3.90 13.87
CA PRO A 95 12.79 3.93 15.33
C PRO A 95 12.52 5.31 15.94
N GLU A 96 12.92 6.39 15.26
CA GLU A 96 12.76 7.77 15.70
C GLU A 96 11.44 8.41 15.28
N TYR A 97 10.67 7.76 14.39
CA TYR A 97 9.40 8.29 13.92
C TYR A 97 8.23 7.59 14.59
N HIS A 98 7.20 8.37 14.88
CA HIS A 98 5.99 7.88 15.55
C HIS A 98 4.92 7.53 14.53
N LEU A 99 4.22 6.43 14.80
CA LEU A 99 2.98 6.11 14.11
C LEU A 99 1.85 6.94 14.72
N THR A 100 1.15 7.72 13.90
CA THR A 100 0.04 8.59 14.31
C THR A 100 -1.19 8.35 13.46
N THR A 101 -2.36 8.80 13.91
CA THR A 101 -3.55 8.85 13.07
C THR A 101 -3.34 9.87 11.95
N ILE A 102 -3.65 9.48 10.70
CA ILE A 102 -3.64 10.41 9.57
C ILE A 102 -4.76 11.45 9.75
N PRO A 103 -4.47 12.76 9.69
CA PRO A 103 -5.48 13.82 9.81
C PRO A 103 -6.60 13.68 8.79
N HIS A 104 -7.85 13.95 9.16
CA HIS A 104 -9.02 13.74 8.27
C HIS A 104 -9.01 14.59 7.00
N ASP A 105 -8.33 15.73 7.04
CA ASP A 105 -8.15 16.70 5.97
C ASP A 105 -6.85 16.49 5.19
N HIS A 106 -6.08 15.45 5.50
CA HIS A 106 -4.84 15.15 4.80
C HIS A 106 -5.07 14.86 3.31
N GLU A 107 -4.19 15.37 2.45
CA GLU A 107 -4.36 15.34 1.00
C GLU A 107 -4.39 13.94 0.38
N ILE A 108 -3.94 12.92 1.12
CA ILE A 108 -4.07 11.48 0.76
C ILE A 108 -5.51 11.06 0.48
N TYR A 109 -6.51 11.78 1.00
CA TYR A 109 -7.93 11.49 0.76
C TYR A 109 -8.48 12.21 -0.49
N ASN A 110 -7.74 13.17 -1.05
CA ASN A 110 -8.22 13.99 -2.16
C ASN A 110 -7.17 14.25 -3.26
N SER A 111 -6.10 13.46 -3.32
CA SER A 111 -5.01 13.62 -4.30
C SER A 111 -5.44 13.40 -5.76
N PHE A 112 -6.53 12.66 -6.02
CA PHE A 112 -7.10 12.47 -7.36
C PHE A 112 -8.63 12.45 -7.35
N TYR A 113 -9.23 11.57 -6.55
CA TYR A 113 -10.64 11.55 -6.22
C TYR A 113 -10.90 12.35 -4.97
N GLU A 114 -11.90 13.23 -4.99
CA GLU A 114 -12.33 13.98 -3.83
C GLU A 114 -13.14 13.08 -2.87
N LEU A 115 -12.49 12.58 -1.82
CA LEU A 115 -13.15 11.89 -0.71
C LEU A 115 -13.22 12.83 0.48
N SER A 116 -14.34 12.81 1.21
CA SER A 116 -14.59 13.69 2.36
C SER A 116 -13.77 13.32 3.62
N GLY A 117 -12.66 12.59 3.46
CA GLY A 117 -11.81 12.08 4.53
C GLY A 117 -11.72 10.55 4.57
N PRO A 118 -11.34 9.96 5.72
CA PRO A 118 -11.10 8.53 5.83
C PRO A 118 -12.36 7.70 5.59
N LEU A 119 -12.24 6.72 4.70
CA LEU A 119 -13.28 5.73 4.48
C LEU A 119 -13.38 4.79 5.69
N ARG A 120 -14.61 4.39 5.99
CA ARG A 120 -14.94 3.43 7.04
C ARG A 120 -15.84 2.37 6.46
N PHE A 121 -15.44 1.12 6.61
CA PHE A 121 -16.26 0.00 6.14
C PHE A 121 -16.97 -0.68 7.33
N PRO A 122 -18.11 -1.36 7.09
CA PRO A 122 -18.82 -2.05 8.15
C PRO A 122 -17.92 -3.05 8.88
N VAL A 123 -18.11 -3.15 10.20
CA VAL A 123 -17.43 -4.16 11.03
C VAL A 123 -17.73 -5.54 10.47
N ARG A 124 -16.66 -6.29 10.16
CA ARG A 124 -16.74 -7.66 9.65
C ARG A 124 -16.49 -8.64 10.76
N LYS A 125 -17.19 -9.78 10.74
CA LYS A 125 -16.96 -10.89 11.66
C LYS A 125 -16.66 -12.17 10.88
N ILE A 126 -15.50 -12.78 11.15
CA ILE A 126 -15.07 -14.07 10.57
C ILE A 126 -14.91 -15.05 11.73
N GLY A 127 -15.88 -15.96 11.91
CA GLY A 127 -15.92 -16.82 13.09
C GLY A 127 -15.99 -15.97 14.37
N SER A 128 -15.01 -16.11 15.26
CA SER A 128 -14.85 -15.27 16.46
C SER A 128 -14.09 -13.96 16.23
N THR A 129 -13.47 -13.79 15.05
CA THR A 129 -12.62 -12.64 14.74
C THR A 129 -13.47 -11.44 14.35
N VAL A 130 -13.28 -10.31 15.04
CA VAL A 130 -13.86 -9.01 14.66
C VAL A 130 -12.80 -8.18 13.96
N LEU A 131 -13.08 -7.72 12.74
CA LEU A 131 -12.23 -6.79 11.98
C LEU A 131 -12.64 -5.35 12.27
N HIS A 132 -11.72 -4.39 12.10
CA HIS A 132 -11.98 -2.95 12.29
C HIS A 132 -12.45 -2.59 13.71
N HIS A 133 -11.88 -3.27 14.70
CA HIS A 133 -12.13 -3.10 16.13
C HIS A 133 -10.84 -2.69 16.85
N GLY A 134 -10.99 -2.14 18.06
CA GLY A 134 -9.89 -1.76 18.93
C GLY A 134 -9.53 -0.27 18.80
N PRO A 135 -8.32 0.12 19.25
CA PRO A 135 -7.88 1.52 19.26
C PRO A 135 -7.55 2.06 17.86
N TYR A 136 -7.23 1.19 16.90
CA TYR A 136 -6.85 1.55 15.53
C TYR A 136 -8.07 1.69 14.61
N ARG A 137 -8.90 2.72 14.87
CA ARG A 137 -10.13 3.01 14.11
C ARG A 137 -9.91 3.91 12.89
N GLN A 138 -8.68 4.27 12.60
CA GLN A 138 -8.35 5.21 11.52
C GLN A 138 -7.03 4.77 10.91
N LEU A 139 -6.85 5.09 9.63
CA LEU A 139 -5.59 4.88 8.95
C LEU A 139 -4.47 5.52 9.77
N GLN A 140 -3.38 4.79 9.90
CA GLN A 140 -2.23 5.22 10.65
C GLN A 140 -1.11 5.60 9.68
N GLY A 141 -0.26 6.54 10.07
CA GLY A 141 0.77 7.09 9.22
C GLY A 141 2.07 7.38 9.96
N VAL A 142 3.18 7.33 9.23
CA VAL A 142 4.45 7.90 9.66
C VAL A 142 4.73 9.10 8.78
N PHE A 143 4.95 10.26 9.42
CA PHE A 143 5.25 11.52 8.74
C PHE A 143 6.74 11.85 8.85
N ILE A 144 7.34 12.26 7.74
CA ILE A 144 8.73 12.70 7.63
C ILE A 144 8.71 14.04 6.90
N ASP A 145 9.16 15.11 7.56
CA ASP A 145 9.12 16.49 7.04
C ASP A 145 7.73 16.86 6.49
N ASP A 146 6.69 16.61 7.30
CA ASP A 146 5.26 16.80 7.00
C ASP A 146 4.68 15.96 5.84
N ARG A 147 5.51 15.18 5.13
CA ARG A 147 5.06 14.21 4.14
C ARG A 147 4.67 12.89 4.80
N LEU A 148 3.52 12.32 4.42
CA LEU A 148 3.15 10.96 4.78
C LEU A 148 4.07 9.97 4.04
N ALA A 149 4.96 9.30 4.77
CA ALA A 149 5.97 8.42 4.19
C ALA A 149 5.59 6.92 4.28
N VAL A 150 4.81 6.56 5.30
CA VAL A 150 4.22 5.22 5.45
C VAL A 150 2.76 5.36 5.80
N LEU A 151 1.89 4.57 5.15
CA LEU A 151 0.48 4.41 5.51
C LEU A 151 0.25 2.96 5.95
N VAL A 152 -0.28 2.76 7.15
CA VAL A 152 -0.77 1.47 7.62
C VAL A 152 -2.29 1.43 7.51
N ASP A 153 -2.78 0.53 6.66
CA ASP A 153 -4.20 0.41 6.36
C ASP A 153 -4.91 -0.47 7.38
N THR A 154 -5.63 0.17 8.30
CA THR A 154 -6.42 -0.47 9.35
C THR A 154 -7.81 -0.96 8.89
N GLU A 155 -8.20 -0.59 7.67
CA GLU A 155 -9.49 -0.87 7.04
C GLU A 155 -9.44 -2.10 6.12
N ALA A 156 -8.25 -2.65 5.88
CA ALA A 156 -8.04 -3.79 4.99
C ALA A 156 -8.73 -3.55 3.63
N MET A 157 -8.47 -2.36 3.06
CA MET A 157 -9.14 -1.83 1.87
C MET A 157 -8.99 -2.73 0.65
N ILE A 158 -7.81 -3.34 0.46
CA ILE A 158 -7.59 -4.28 -0.66
C ILE A 158 -8.63 -5.41 -0.62
N HIS A 159 -8.96 -5.94 0.56
CA HIS A 159 -9.98 -6.98 0.71
C HIS A 159 -11.41 -6.46 0.52
N VAL A 160 -11.64 -5.17 0.77
CA VAL A 160 -12.94 -4.54 0.46
C VAL A 160 -13.08 -4.40 -1.05
N MET A 161 -12.01 -3.98 -1.73
CA MET A 161 -11.96 -3.75 -3.18
C MET A 161 -12.16 -5.04 -3.99
N ASP A 162 -11.60 -6.16 -3.52
CA ASP A 162 -11.64 -7.45 -4.25
C ASP A 162 -13.09 -7.83 -4.64
N GLY A 163 -14.07 -7.66 -3.74
CA GLY A 163 -15.49 -7.91 -4.02
C GLY A 163 -15.86 -9.37 -4.37
N ALA A 164 -14.91 -10.21 -4.80
CA ALA A 164 -15.12 -11.53 -5.36
C ALA A 164 -14.64 -12.69 -4.46
N VAL A 165 -13.64 -12.47 -3.58
CA VAL A 165 -13.11 -13.48 -2.63
C VAL A 165 -14.05 -13.78 -1.43
N GLN A 166 -15.31 -13.33 -1.47
CA GLN A 166 -16.21 -13.31 -0.30
C GLN A 166 -16.98 -14.61 0.02
N LYS A 167 -16.83 -15.70 -0.75
CA LYS A 167 -17.56 -16.97 -0.49
C LYS A 167 -16.56 -18.10 -0.22
N PRO A 168 -15.75 -18.09 0.86
CA PRO A 168 -16.24 -18.16 2.25
C PRO A 168 -15.38 -17.38 3.29
N PHE A 169 -14.43 -16.54 2.86
CA PHE A 169 -13.43 -15.93 3.77
C PHE A 169 -13.98 -14.81 4.65
N PHE A 170 -15.00 -14.08 4.18
CA PHE A 170 -15.51 -12.88 4.85
C PHE A 170 -16.98 -13.09 5.18
N GLY A 171 -17.23 -13.55 6.42
CA GLY A 171 -18.54 -13.90 6.94
C GLY A 171 -19.63 -12.88 6.57
N HIS A 172 -20.81 -13.42 6.27
CA HIS A 172 -22.08 -12.76 5.94
C HIS A 172 -22.05 -11.22 5.97
N TYR A 173 -21.52 -10.59 4.92
CA TYR A 173 -22.05 -9.27 4.57
C TYR A 173 -23.54 -9.47 4.31
N GLN A 174 -24.37 -8.82 5.12
CA GLN A 174 -25.82 -8.93 5.01
C GLN A 174 -26.33 -8.39 3.66
N ASP A 175 -25.52 -7.58 2.97
CA ASP A 175 -25.84 -6.99 1.67
C ASP A 175 -24.62 -7.01 0.71
N ARG A 176 -24.59 -8.01 -0.18
CA ARG A 176 -23.57 -8.15 -1.23
C ARG A 176 -23.61 -7.01 -2.24
N ASN A 177 -24.79 -6.48 -2.56
CA ASN A 177 -24.92 -5.43 -3.57
C ASN A 177 -24.26 -4.16 -3.08
N ARG A 178 -24.46 -3.81 -1.80
CA ARG A 178 -23.80 -2.66 -1.18
C ARG A 178 -22.27 -2.74 -1.22
N ILE A 179 -21.68 -3.93 -1.09
CA ILE A 179 -20.22 -4.09 -1.24
C ILE A 179 -19.78 -3.75 -2.67
N LEU A 180 -20.44 -4.31 -3.66
CA LEU A 180 -20.05 -4.18 -5.06
C LEU A 180 -20.34 -2.77 -5.61
N ASP A 181 -21.43 -2.16 -5.16
CA ASP A 181 -21.92 -0.90 -5.72
C ASP A 181 -21.39 0.34 -4.97
N GLU A 182 -21.07 0.21 -3.67
CA GLU A 182 -20.65 1.33 -2.81
C GLU A 182 -19.20 1.16 -2.32
N PHE A 183 -18.92 0.07 -1.60
CA PHE A 183 -17.69 -0.03 -0.81
C PHE A 183 -16.45 -0.39 -1.62
N ALA A 184 -16.54 -1.36 -2.54
CA ALA A 184 -15.42 -1.75 -3.39
C ALA A 184 -14.99 -0.60 -4.31
N PRO A 185 -15.91 0.14 -4.98
CA PRO A 185 -15.55 1.35 -5.72
C PRO A 185 -14.92 2.43 -4.84
N ALA A 186 -15.43 2.66 -3.63
CA ALA A 186 -14.85 3.64 -2.71
C ALA A 186 -13.42 3.24 -2.28
N ALA A 187 -13.20 1.98 -1.92
CA ALA A 187 -11.87 1.46 -1.59
C ALA A 187 -10.89 1.58 -2.78
N ALA A 188 -11.35 1.30 -4.00
CA ALA A 188 -10.56 1.49 -5.21
C ALA A 188 -10.16 2.96 -5.42
N ARG A 189 -11.09 3.91 -5.21
CA ARG A 189 -10.79 5.36 -5.30
C ARG A 189 -9.75 5.79 -4.27
N GLN A 190 -9.85 5.34 -3.03
CA GLN A 190 -8.84 5.66 -2.01
C GLN A 190 -7.49 5.02 -2.36
N LEU A 191 -7.45 3.81 -2.92
CA LEU A 191 -6.20 3.20 -3.39
C LEU A 191 -5.57 4.01 -4.53
N VAL A 192 -6.37 4.53 -5.46
CA VAL A 192 -5.88 5.44 -6.51
C VAL A 192 -5.30 6.71 -5.89
N ASN A 193 -5.96 7.31 -4.91
CA ASN A 193 -5.41 8.48 -4.20
C ASN A 193 -4.07 8.15 -3.53
N ILE A 194 -3.92 6.98 -2.92
CA ILE A 194 -2.66 6.54 -2.30
C ILE A 194 -1.53 6.44 -3.33
N VAL A 195 -1.81 5.84 -4.49
CA VAL A 195 -0.82 5.74 -5.57
C VAL A 195 -0.47 7.12 -6.13
N VAL A 196 -1.47 7.96 -6.39
CA VAL A 196 -1.26 9.32 -6.92
C VAL A 196 -0.46 10.17 -5.93
N TYR A 197 -0.79 10.09 -4.64
CA TYR A 197 -0.04 10.76 -3.59
C TYR A 197 1.43 10.34 -3.60
N ALA A 198 1.70 9.03 -3.60
CA ALA A 198 3.06 8.48 -3.58
C ALA A 198 3.91 8.97 -4.76
N VAL A 199 3.33 9.04 -5.97
CA VAL A 199 4.06 9.49 -7.17
C VAL A 199 4.21 11.01 -7.27
N THR A 200 3.41 11.79 -6.54
CA THR A 200 3.44 13.27 -6.62
C THR A 200 4.13 13.94 -5.44
N HIS A 201 4.28 13.24 -4.30
CA HIS A 201 4.86 13.80 -3.08
C HIS A 201 6.21 13.17 -2.71
N GLY A 202 6.66 12.13 -3.44
CA GLY A 202 7.97 11.52 -3.29
C GLY A 202 8.96 11.97 -4.36
N ASN A 203 10.26 11.80 -4.11
CA ASN A 203 11.32 12.18 -5.06
C ASN A 203 11.63 11.10 -6.11
N ILE A 204 11.11 9.88 -5.94
CA ILE A 204 11.41 8.76 -6.85
C ILE A 204 10.82 8.96 -8.25
N SER A 205 9.64 9.59 -8.33
CA SER A 205 8.98 9.88 -9.62
C SER A 205 9.48 11.16 -10.28
N ASP A 206 10.42 11.88 -9.65
CA ASP A 206 10.99 13.09 -10.22
C ASP A 206 12.02 12.76 -11.30
N TYR A 207 11.53 12.68 -12.53
CA TYR A 207 12.33 12.51 -13.73
C TYR A 207 12.59 13.85 -14.45
N SER A 208 12.49 15.00 -13.76
CA SER A 208 12.71 16.33 -14.36
C SER A 208 14.08 16.46 -15.04
N ASN A 209 15.07 15.68 -14.60
CA ASN A 209 16.41 15.64 -15.16
C ASN A 209 16.70 14.37 -15.99
N TYR A 210 15.69 13.53 -16.26
CA TYR A 210 15.87 12.34 -17.07
C TYR A 210 16.11 12.71 -18.54
N ILE A 211 17.27 12.30 -19.05
CA ILE A 211 17.59 12.37 -20.46
C ILE A 211 17.45 10.95 -21.00
N PRO A 212 16.47 10.66 -21.87
CA PRO A 212 16.32 9.33 -22.42
C PRO A 212 17.55 8.96 -23.27
N ALA A 213 17.93 7.69 -23.24
CA ALA A 213 19.19 7.22 -23.84
C ALA A 213 19.29 7.51 -25.35
N ASN A 214 18.14 7.62 -26.04
CA ASN A 214 18.07 8.03 -27.45
C ASN A 214 18.32 9.54 -27.66
N ALA A 215 17.98 10.39 -26.70
CA ALA A 215 18.28 11.83 -26.76
C ALA A 215 19.78 12.15 -26.61
N LEU A 216 20.59 11.19 -26.15
CA LEU A 216 22.06 11.27 -26.15
C LEU A 216 22.68 10.67 -27.42
N ALA A 217 21.92 9.87 -28.18
CA ALA A 217 22.38 9.22 -29.40
C ALA A 217 22.15 10.09 -30.65
N ASP A 218 21.09 10.91 -30.63
CA ASP A 218 20.71 11.75 -31.75
C ASP A 218 20.93 13.22 -31.41
N GLY A 219 22.02 13.79 -31.95
CA GLY A 219 22.18 15.23 -32.02
C GLY A 219 21.03 15.81 -32.85
N GLU A 220 20.25 16.69 -32.23
CA GLU A 220 19.05 17.38 -32.76
C GLU A 220 17.74 16.57 -32.83
N GLY A 221 16.82 16.91 -31.92
CA GLY A 221 15.38 16.95 -32.16
C GLY A 221 14.56 15.71 -31.76
N ASP A 222 13.79 15.79 -30.68
CA ASP A 222 12.34 16.02 -30.83
C ASP A 222 11.65 16.33 -29.49
N VAL A 223 10.64 17.19 -29.56
CA VAL A 223 10.04 17.89 -28.41
C VAL A 223 9.17 16.95 -27.58
N ALA A 224 9.47 16.83 -26.28
CA ALA A 224 8.62 16.12 -25.32
C ALA A 224 7.16 16.61 -25.39
N PRO A 225 6.16 15.72 -25.30
CA PRO A 225 4.76 16.09 -25.43
C PRO A 225 4.37 17.09 -24.33
N LYS A 226 3.98 18.30 -24.74
CA LYS A 226 3.66 19.41 -23.83
C LYS A 226 2.30 19.29 -23.13
N LYS A 227 1.50 18.27 -23.47
CA LYS A 227 0.20 17.97 -22.86
C LYS A 227 -0.11 16.47 -22.92
N ALA A 228 -0.83 15.98 -21.92
CA ALA A 228 -1.34 14.60 -21.89
C ALA A 228 -2.33 14.35 -23.04
N PRO A 229 -2.33 13.14 -23.65
CA PRO A 229 -3.32 12.79 -24.66
C PRO A 229 -4.72 12.76 -24.03
N SER A 230 -5.69 13.39 -24.70
CA SER A 230 -7.09 13.32 -24.28
C SER A 230 -7.62 11.90 -24.43
N ALA A 231 -8.25 11.36 -23.38
CA ALA A 231 -8.95 10.09 -23.47
C ALA A 231 -10.02 10.14 -24.57
N ALA A 232 -10.08 9.09 -25.39
CA ALA A 232 -11.11 8.96 -26.40
C ALA A 232 -12.48 8.91 -25.71
N SER A 233 -13.35 9.87 -26.03
CA SER A 233 -14.76 9.80 -25.64
C SER A 233 -15.37 8.55 -26.26
N ARG A 234 -15.81 7.61 -25.43
CA ARG A 234 -16.78 6.60 -25.85
C ARG A 234 -17.94 6.57 -24.86
N LEU A 235 -19.11 6.67 -25.49
CA LEU A 235 -20.48 6.67 -24.97
C LEU A 235 -20.77 5.46 -24.09
#